data_AF-A0A4Q3A4L9-F1
#
_entry.id   AF-A0A4Q3A4L9-F1
#
_cell.length_a   1.000
_cell.length_b   1.000
_cell.length_c   1.000
_cell.angle_alpha   90.00
_cell.angle_beta   90.00
_cell.angle_gamma   90.00
#
_symmetry.space_group_name_H-M   'P 1'
#
loop_
_entity.id
_entity.type
_entity.pdbx_description
1 polymer ?
#
loop_
_entity_poly.entity_id
_entity_poly.type
_entity_poly.pdbx_seq_one_letter_code
_entity_poly.pdbx_strand_id
1 'polypeptide(L)'
;AKGFARKTTIRSLERTEAQLVADTLTGKAAVEQAELSQGKTSDGQQLALVSELREVQDQLAQIEPQLDISKYYADLDLMRAPVAGRVAGVAQVGPGTVVNGGRTMMEIVPNGRALIIETQVSPQDIDDVRVGIDAVVRFSSVNPHGQTAFEGKVITLSPARIGQEGGQPGYYRAQIVLNDPDSVRRAGVELQPGIPASVNIKTTNRTLMDYLLAPFSDALSKSFREE
;
A
#
# COMPACT_ATOMS: atom_id res chain seq x y z
N ALA A 1 -100.40 -38.63 -19.68
CA ALA A 1 -100.41 -37.42 -20.54
C ALA A 1 -98.97 -37.09 -20.95
N LYS A 2 -98.57 -37.37 -22.19
CA LYS A 2 -97.26 -36.92 -22.72
C LYS A 2 -97.51 -35.59 -23.45
N GLY A 3 -97.07 -34.49 -22.85
CA GLY A 3 -97.26 -33.15 -23.38
C GLY A 3 -96.35 -32.89 -24.59
N PHE A 4 -96.96 -32.65 -25.76
CA PHE A 4 -96.24 -32.26 -26.97
C PHE A 4 -95.91 -30.75 -26.91
N ALA A 5 -94.63 -30.42 -26.71
CA ALA A 5 -94.16 -29.04 -26.91
C ALA A 5 -94.18 -28.68 -28.41
N ARG A 6 -94.53 -27.44 -28.76
CA ARG A 6 -94.59 -26.97 -30.16
C ARG A 6 -93.18 -26.87 -30.75
N LYS A 7 -92.98 -27.35 -31.98
CA LYS A 7 -91.67 -27.32 -32.70
C LYS A 7 -91.08 -25.90 -32.81
N THR A 8 -91.91 -24.87 -32.77
CA THR A 8 -91.50 -23.45 -32.77
C THR A 8 -90.85 -23.00 -31.47
N THR A 9 -91.29 -23.50 -30.30
CA THR A 9 -90.69 -23.17 -29.00
C THR A 9 -89.34 -23.86 -28.80
N ILE A 10 -89.18 -25.06 -29.37
CA ILE A 10 -87.88 -25.76 -29.39
C ILE A 10 -86.85 -24.96 -30.19
N ARG A 11 -87.20 -24.50 -31.40
CA ARG A 11 -86.30 -23.68 -32.22
C ARG A 11 -85.99 -22.30 -31.64
N SER A 12 -86.93 -21.70 -30.89
CA SER A 12 -86.63 -20.45 -30.18
C SER A 12 -85.69 -20.70 -29.01
N LEU A 13 -85.88 -21.79 -28.26
CA LEU A 13 -84.97 -22.21 -27.18
C LEU A 13 -83.56 -22.52 -27.72
N GLU A 14 -83.44 -23.22 -28.86
CA GLU A 14 -82.15 -23.48 -29.53
C GLU A 14 -81.46 -22.17 -29.96
N ARG A 15 -82.21 -21.18 -30.44
CA ARG A 15 -81.64 -19.85 -30.76
C ARG A 15 -81.19 -19.11 -29.51
N THR A 16 -81.98 -19.15 -28.44
CA THR A 16 -81.61 -18.53 -27.17
C THR A 16 -80.39 -19.22 -26.56
N GLU A 17 -80.29 -20.54 -26.66
CA GLU A 17 -79.11 -21.31 -26.26
C GLU A 17 -77.88 -20.92 -27.10
N ALA A 18 -78.01 -20.89 -28.43
CA ALA A 18 -76.92 -20.46 -29.32
C ALA A 18 -76.48 -19.02 -29.03
N GLN A 19 -77.43 -18.14 -28.68
CA GLN A 19 -77.14 -16.75 -28.33
C GLN A 19 -76.47 -16.63 -26.95
N LEU A 20 -76.93 -17.38 -25.95
CA LEU A 20 -76.28 -17.47 -24.64
C LEU A 20 -74.87 -18.06 -24.75
N VAL A 21 -74.68 -19.08 -25.60
CA VAL A 21 -73.34 -19.63 -25.89
C VAL A 21 -72.45 -18.56 -26.53
N ALA A 22 -72.95 -17.80 -27.50
CA ALA A 22 -72.21 -16.69 -28.10
C ALA A 22 -71.86 -15.60 -27.06
N ASP A 23 -72.80 -15.22 -26.19
CA ASP A 23 -72.59 -14.23 -25.13
C ASP A 23 -71.58 -14.70 -24.08
N THR A 24 -71.58 -16.00 -23.76
CA THR A 24 -70.55 -16.56 -22.86
C THR A 24 -69.17 -16.61 -23.50
N LEU A 25 -69.08 -16.86 -24.81
CA LEU A 25 -67.81 -16.86 -25.54
C LEU A 25 -67.23 -15.44 -25.65
N THR A 26 -68.07 -14.44 -25.95
CA THR A 26 -67.64 -13.03 -25.97
C THR A 26 -67.27 -12.54 -24.59
N GLY A 27 -68.03 -12.91 -23.54
CA GLY A 27 -67.69 -12.63 -22.15
C GLY A 27 -66.35 -13.24 -21.74
N LYS A 28 -66.09 -14.51 -22.08
CA LYS A 28 -64.80 -15.17 -21.82
C LYS A 28 -63.64 -14.48 -22.54
N ALA A 29 -63.82 -14.12 -23.81
CA ALA A 29 -62.79 -13.42 -24.57
C ALA A 29 -62.50 -12.02 -24.01
N ALA A 30 -63.53 -11.31 -23.51
CA ALA A 30 -63.35 -10.02 -22.86
C ALA A 30 -62.61 -10.13 -21.52
N VAL A 31 -62.87 -11.19 -20.73
CA VAL A 31 -62.14 -11.48 -19.49
C VAL A 31 -60.67 -11.82 -19.80
N GLU A 32 -60.42 -12.68 -20.78
CA GLU A 32 -59.06 -13.04 -21.19
C GLU A 32 -58.26 -11.82 -21.70
N GLN A 33 -58.90 -10.94 -22.47
CA GLN A 33 -58.29 -9.66 -22.88
C GLN A 33 -58.00 -8.74 -21.69
N ALA A 34 -58.92 -8.65 -20.73
CA ALA A 34 -58.72 -7.84 -19.52
C ALA A 34 -57.55 -8.39 -18.68
N GLU A 35 -57.45 -9.70 -18.49
CA GLU A 35 -56.34 -10.35 -17.78
C GLU A 35 -54.99 -10.11 -18.47
N LEU A 36 -54.94 -10.25 -19.81
CA LEU A 36 -53.73 -9.95 -20.59
C LEU A 36 -53.33 -8.48 -20.50
N SER A 37 -54.31 -7.56 -20.49
CA SER A 37 -54.03 -6.12 -20.33
C SER A 37 -53.48 -5.80 -18.94
N GLN A 38 -54.02 -6.45 -17.90
CA GLN A 38 -53.58 -6.27 -16.52
C GLN A 38 -52.16 -6.81 -16.31
N GLY A 39 -51.83 -7.99 -16.86
CA GLY A 39 -50.47 -8.53 -16.83
C GLY A 39 -49.46 -7.64 -17.56
N LYS A 40 -49.82 -7.12 -18.74
CA LYS A 40 -48.95 -6.17 -19.47
C LYS A 40 -48.71 -4.87 -18.68
N THR A 41 -49.72 -4.36 -17.99
CA THR A 41 -49.56 -3.17 -17.15
C THR A 41 -48.66 -3.45 -15.94
N SER A 42 -48.80 -4.60 -15.27
CA SER A 42 -47.92 -4.96 -14.16
C SER A 42 -46.47 -5.15 -14.60
N ASP A 43 -46.25 -5.82 -15.74
CA ASP A 43 -44.91 -6.05 -16.28
C ASP A 43 -44.25 -4.73 -16.70
N GLY A 44 -45.03 -3.84 -17.33
CA GLY A 44 -44.56 -2.49 -17.68
C GLY A 44 -44.16 -1.67 -16.47
N GLN A 45 -44.92 -1.74 -15.37
CA GLN A 45 -44.59 -1.07 -14.11
C GLN A 45 -43.32 -1.66 -13.47
N GLN A 46 -43.16 -2.98 -13.48
CA GLN A 46 -41.94 -3.63 -12.98
C GLN A 46 -40.70 -3.23 -13.77
N LEU A 47 -40.79 -3.19 -15.10
CA LEU A 47 -39.69 -2.74 -15.96
C LEU A 47 -39.32 -1.27 -15.70
N ALA A 48 -40.32 -0.40 -15.52
CA ALA A 48 -40.10 1.01 -15.19
C ALA A 48 -39.38 1.16 -13.83
N LEU A 49 -39.82 0.42 -12.81
CA LEU A 49 -39.18 0.41 -11.47
C LEU A 49 -37.73 -0.10 -11.53
N VAL A 50 -37.47 -1.17 -12.30
CA VAL A 50 -36.10 -1.69 -12.49
C VAL A 50 -35.23 -0.67 -13.22
N SER A 51 -35.77 0.01 -14.22
CA SER A 51 -35.05 1.07 -14.94
C SER A 51 -34.73 2.25 -14.03
N GLU A 52 -35.70 2.72 -13.23
CA GLU A 52 -35.51 3.81 -12.27
C GLU A 52 -34.49 3.43 -11.19
N LEU A 53 -34.58 2.22 -10.64
CA LEU A 53 -33.59 1.69 -9.70
C LEU A 53 -32.18 1.71 -10.31
N ARG A 54 -32.06 1.29 -11.57
CA ARG A 54 -30.78 1.23 -12.27
C ARG A 54 -30.21 2.63 -12.53
N GLU A 55 -31.05 3.59 -12.92
CA GLU A 55 -30.65 4.99 -13.08
C GLU A 55 -30.17 5.60 -11.76
N VAL A 56 -30.88 5.36 -10.66
CA VAL A 56 -30.46 5.82 -9.33
C VAL A 56 -29.15 5.15 -8.90
N GLN A 57 -28.96 3.86 -9.18
CA GLN A 57 -27.71 3.16 -8.90
C GLN A 57 -26.54 3.72 -9.71
N ASP A 58 -26.76 4.04 -11.00
CA ASP A 58 -25.74 4.64 -11.86
C ASP A 58 -25.37 6.05 -11.38
N GLN A 59 -26.36 6.86 -10.97
CA GLN A 59 -26.12 8.17 -10.35
C GLN A 59 -25.34 8.06 -9.04
N LEU A 60 -25.68 7.09 -8.19
CA LEU A 60 -25.00 6.85 -6.92
C LEU A 60 -23.54 6.43 -7.17
N ALA A 61 -23.30 5.52 -8.11
CA ALA A 61 -21.96 5.09 -8.51
C ALA A 61 -21.12 6.25 -9.08
N GLN A 62 -21.76 7.28 -9.64
CA GLN A 62 -21.08 8.48 -10.12
C GLN A 62 -20.77 9.49 -9.00
N ILE A 63 -21.62 9.61 -8.00
CA ILE A 63 -21.51 10.61 -6.92
C ILE A 63 -20.60 10.12 -5.79
N GLU A 64 -20.61 8.84 -5.45
CA GLU A 64 -19.78 8.28 -4.36
C GLU A 64 -18.28 8.62 -4.53
N PRO A 65 -17.64 8.42 -5.70
CA PRO A 65 -16.23 8.78 -5.88
C PRO A 65 -15.98 10.28 -5.73
N GLN A 66 -16.91 11.13 -6.18
CA GLN A 66 -16.79 12.59 -6.06
C GLN A 66 -16.86 13.03 -4.60
N LEU A 67 -17.72 12.38 -3.82
CA LEU A 67 -17.83 12.62 -2.39
C LEU A 67 -16.55 12.22 -1.65
N ASP A 68 -15.96 11.07 -1.98
CA ASP A 68 -14.72 10.62 -1.35
C ASP A 68 -13.52 11.50 -1.72
N ILE A 69 -13.43 11.94 -2.97
CA ILE A 69 -12.42 12.92 -3.39
C ILE A 69 -12.60 14.25 -2.62
N SER A 70 -13.83 14.72 -2.48
CA SER A 70 -14.12 15.97 -1.77
C SER A 70 -13.78 15.87 -0.28
N LYS A 71 -14.10 14.74 0.37
CA LYS A 71 -13.69 14.47 1.76
C LYS A 71 -12.17 14.43 1.89
N TYR A 72 -11.48 13.77 0.96
CA TYR A 72 -10.02 13.73 0.95
C TYR A 72 -9.40 15.13 0.86
N TYR A 73 -9.92 16.01 -0.01
CA TYR A 73 -9.45 17.39 -0.08
C TYR A 73 -9.78 18.20 1.17
N ALA A 74 -10.94 17.99 1.80
CA ALA A 74 -11.27 18.63 3.07
C ALA A 74 -10.31 18.19 4.20
N ASP A 75 -9.92 16.91 4.23
CA ASP A 75 -8.95 16.40 5.20
C ASP A 75 -7.54 16.98 5.00
N LEU A 76 -7.18 17.38 3.77
CA LEU A 76 -5.90 18.02 3.48
C LEU A 76 -5.78 19.45 4.00
N ASP A 77 -6.89 20.12 4.34
CA ASP A 77 -6.87 21.45 4.96
C ASP A 77 -6.16 21.41 6.33
N LEU A 78 -6.26 20.28 7.03
CA LEU A 78 -5.53 20.01 8.26
C LEU A 78 -4.35 19.07 7.99
N MET A 79 -3.18 19.64 7.69
CA MET A 79 -1.95 18.86 7.58
C MET A 79 -1.56 18.24 8.94
N ARG A 80 -1.64 16.91 9.00
CA ARG A 80 -1.27 16.10 10.17
C ARG A 80 0.01 15.32 9.91
N ALA A 81 0.79 15.12 10.96
CA ALA A 81 1.94 14.23 10.94
C ALA A 81 1.48 12.77 10.73
N PRO A 82 2.01 12.03 9.74
CA PRO A 82 1.63 10.63 9.51
C PRO A 82 2.20 9.69 10.58
N VAL A 83 3.24 10.13 11.30
CA VAL A 83 3.95 9.34 12.32
C VAL A 83 4.26 10.21 13.52
N ALA A 84 4.24 9.60 14.70
CA ALA A 84 4.72 10.26 15.92
C ALA A 84 6.23 10.47 15.85
N GLY A 85 6.69 11.70 16.11
CA GLY A 85 8.09 12.06 15.95
C GLY A 85 8.41 13.44 16.49
N ARG A 86 9.68 13.83 16.39
CA ARG A 86 10.16 15.19 16.63
C ARG A 86 10.21 15.94 15.30
N VAL A 87 9.83 17.22 15.32
CA VAL A 87 9.90 18.08 14.14
C VAL A 87 11.33 18.60 13.99
N ALA A 88 12.03 18.21 12.93
CA ALA A 88 13.40 18.64 12.66
C ALA A 88 13.45 19.97 11.89
N GLY A 89 12.46 20.21 11.03
CA GLY A 89 12.36 21.43 10.23
C GLY A 89 10.91 21.77 9.88
N VAL A 90 10.63 23.07 9.81
CA VAL A 90 9.33 23.62 9.37
C VAL A 90 9.59 24.65 8.28
N ALA A 91 8.85 24.56 7.19
CA ALA A 91 8.90 25.59 6.15
C ALA A 91 8.41 26.93 6.71
N GLN A 92 9.15 28.01 6.45
CA GLN A 92 8.68 29.35 6.78
C GLN A 92 7.56 29.74 5.81
N VAL A 93 6.32 29.75 6.32
CA VAL A 93 5.12 30.11 5.57
C VAL A 93 4.27 31.04 6.43
N GLY A 94 3.94 32.23 5.91
CA GLY A 94 3.12 33.22 6.61
C GLY A 94 1.64 33.15 6.22
N PRO A 95 0.74 33.80 6.97
CA PRO A 95 -0.68 33.88 6.61
C PRO A 95 -0.89 34.42 5.19
N GLY A 96 -1.79 33.81 4.42
CA GLY A 96 -2.10 34.21 3.04
C GLY A 96 -1.10 33.72 1.98
N THR A 97 -0.10 32.92 2.36
CA THR A 97 0.82 32.33 1.39
C THR A 97 0.17 31.14 0.69
N VAL A 98 0.19 31.13 -0.64
CA VAL A 98 -0.25 29.97 -1.44
C VAL A 98 0.89 28.94 -1.50
N VAL A 99 0.56 27.68 -1.18
CA VAL A 99 1.51 26.56 -1.19
C VAL A 99 1.16 25.61 -2.33
N ASN A 100 2.12 25.32 -3.20
CA ASN A 100 1.95 24.36 -4.29
C ASN A 100 2.19 22.93 -3.80
N GLY A 101 1.54 21.97 -4.45
CA GLY A 101 1.76 20.54 -4.20
C GLY A 101 3.23 20.14 -4.42
N GLY A 102 3.74 19.25 -3.56
CA GLY A 102 5.12 18.75 -3.63
C GLY A 102 6.15 19.58 -2.86
N ARG A 103 5.77 20.71 -2.27
CA ARG A 103 6.65 21.45 -1.36
C ARG A 103 6.69 20.78 0.02
N THR A 104 7.88 20.49 0.53
CA THR A 104 8.06 19.99 1.89
C THR A 104 7.73 21.08 2.91
N MET A 105 6.74 20.83 3.75
CA MET A 105 6.27 21.76 4.78
C MET A 105 6.86 21.47 6.16
N MET A 106 7.10 20.19 6.46
CA MET A 106 7.61 19.73 7.74
C MET A 106 8.46 18.48 7.54
N GLU A 107 9.59 18.42 8.24
CA GLU A 107 10.43 17.22 8.34
C GLU A 107 10.26 16.62 9.73
N ILE A 108 9.85 15.35 9.78
CA ILE A 108 9.54 14.65 11.02
C ILE A 108 10.50 13.47 11.17
N VAL A 109 11.20 13.43 12.30
CA VAL A 109 12.03 12.30 12.71
C VAL A 109 11.18 11.39 13.60
N PRO A 110 10.83 10.16 13.16
CA PRO A 110 9.94 9.29 13.91
C PRO A 110 10.54 8.85 15.26
N ASN A 111 9.71 8.79 16.29
CA ASN A 111 10.09 8.25 17.59
C ASN A 111 10.11 6.71 17.52
N GLY A 112 11.16 6.07 18.05
CA GLY A 112 11.19 4.60 18.21
C GLY A 112 11.71 3.81 17.01
N ARG A 113 12.32 4.45 15.99
CA ARG A 113 13.13 3.69 15.03
C ARG A 113 14.40 3.20 15.71
N ALA A 114 14.78 1.96 15.40
CA ALA A 114 16.10 1.46 15.75
C ALA A 114 17.15 2.42 15.18
N LEU A 115 18.05 2.89 16.04
CA LEU A 115 19.15 3.75 15.62
C LEU A 115 20.14 2.89 14.86
N ILE A 116 20.22 3.14 13.55
CA ILE A 116 21.13 2.46 12.65
C ILE A 116 22.32 3.40 12.43
N ILE A 117 23.52 2.90 12.68
CA ILE A 117 24.75 3.60 12.35
C ILE A 117 25.10 3.29 10.90
N GLU A 118 25.19 4.30 10.07
CA GLU A 118 25.71 4.17 8.71
C GLU A 118 27.22 4.45 8.70
N THR A 119 27.99 3.57 8.07
CA THR A 119 29.43 3.73 7.91
C THR A 119 29.84 3.49 6.46
N GLN A 120 30.95 4.12 6.08
CA GLN A 120 31.55 3.99 4.75
C GLN A 120 32.72 3.01 4.85
N VAL A 121 32.70 1.97 4.03
CA VAL A 121 33.72 0.94 3.95
C VAL A 121 34.56 1.18 2.70
N SER A 122 35.88 1.18 2.86
CA SER A 122 36.83 1.31 1.76
C SER A 122 36.71 0.09 0.82
N PRO A 123 36.83 0.26 -0.51
CA PRO A 123 36.89 -0.87 -1.43
C PRO A 123 38.01 -1.87 -1.16
N GLN A 124 39.07 -1.46 -0.45
CA GLN A 124 40.18 -2.34 -0.08
C GLN A 124 39.79 -3.30 1.05
N ASP A 125 38.84 -2.89 1.90
CA ASP A 125 38.43 -3.64 3.10
C ASP A 125 37.15 -4.45 2.87
N ILE A 126 36.53 -4.35 1.68
CA ILE A 126 35.21 -4.93 1.40
C ILE A 126 35.20 -6.46 1.48
N ASP A 127 36.32 -7.10 1.13
CA ASP A 127 36.44 -8.57 1.11
C ASP A 127 36.34 -9.18 2.52
N ASP A 128 36.73 -8.42 3.55
CA ASP A 128 36.74 -8.86 4.93
C ASP A 128 35.45 -8.44 5.70
N VAL A 129 34.58 -7.64 5.09
CA VAL A 129 33.32 -7.17 5.71
C VAL A 129 32.14 -8.02 5.23
N ARG A 130 31.40 -8.62 6.17
CA ARG A 130 30.20 -9.42 5.89
C ARG A 130 29.07 -9.06 6.85
N VAL A 131 27.84 -9.29 6.39
CA VAL A 131 26.65 -9.21 7.24
C VAL A 131 26.78 -10.23 8.39
N GLY A 132 26.48 -9.79 9.61
CA GLY A 132 26.56 -10.59 10.83
C GLY A 132 27.87 -10.44 11.62
N ILE A 133 28.89 -9.80 11.07
CA ILE A 133 30.15 -9.53 11.78
C ILE A 133 29.94 -8.51 12.90
N ASP A 134 30.62 -8.72 14.02
CA ASP A 134 30.59 -7.83 15.16
C ASP A 134 31.41 -6.56 14.87
N ALA A 135 30.84 -5.41 15.22
CA ALA A 135 31.44 -4.10 15.06
C ALA A 135 31.48 -3.38 16.42
N VAL A 136 32.50 -2.56 16.60
CA VAL A 136 32.67 -1.70 17.78
C VAL A 136 32.42 -0.26 17.35
N VAL A 137 31.39 0.34 17.91
CA VAL A 137 30.96 1.71 17.63
C VAL A 137 31.42 2.62 18.77
N ARG A 138 32.01 3.77 18.42
CA ARG A 138 32.39 4.83 19.35
C ARG A 138 31.76 6.13 18.89
N PHE A 139 31.03 6.81 19.77
CA PHE A 139 30.46 8.11 19.48
C PHE A 139 31.43 9.20 19.96
N SER A 140 31.71 10.18 19.12
CA SER A 140 32.62 11.28 19.46
C SER A 140 32.05 12.20 20.55
N SER A 141 30.73 12.19 20.77
CA SER A 141 30.02 13.01 21.76
C SER A 141 30.19 12.54 23.21
N VAL A 142 30.59 11.29 23.46
CA VAL A 142 30.68 10.73 24.83
C VAL A 142 31.98 11.14 25.52
N ASN A 143 33.07 11.24 24.76
CA ASN A 143 34.37 11.70 25.24
C ASN A 143 35.34 11.80 24.05
N PRO A 144 36.03 12.93 23.83
CA PRO A 144 37.10 13.03 22.82
C PRO A 144 38.25 12.05 23.07
N HIS A 145 38.32 11.44 24.26
CA HIS A 145 39.30 10.40 24.62
C HIS A 145 38.87 8.96 24.29
N GLY A 146 37.69 8.74 23.69
CA GLY A 146 37.34 7.48 23.00
C GLY A 146 37.22 6.21 23.85
N GLN A 147 37.03 6.33 25.17
CA GLN A 147 37.12 5.17 26.09
C GLN A 147 35.84 4.33 26.18
N THR A 148 34.67 4.87 25.78
CA THR A 148 33.42 4.11 25.80
C THR A 148 33.15 3.51 24.42
N ALA A 149 33.15 2.19 24.35
CA ALA A 149 32.93 1.42 23.15
C ALA A 149 31.61 0.65 23.27
N PHE A 150 30.81 0.66 22.22
CA PHE A 150 29.54 -0.04 22.15
C PHE A 150 29.60 -1.15 21.12
N GLU A 151 29.09 -2.32 21.48
CA GLU A 151 29.05 -3.46 20.58
C GLU A 151 27.83 -3.40 19.67
N GLY A 152 28.04 -3.69 18.40
CA GLY A 152 27.00 -3.78 17.39
C GLY A 152 27.31 -4.86 16.37
N LYS A 153 26.43 -5.00 15.39
CA LYS A 153 26.51 -6.00 14.32
C LYS A 153 26.17 -5.38 12.98
N VAL A 154 26.92 -5.75 11.95
CA VAL A 154 26.62 -5.35 10.57
C VAL A 154 25.35 -6.05 10.12
N ILE A 155 24.30 -5.31 9.78
CA ILE A 155 23.00 -5.85 9.33
C ILE A 155 22.84 -5.79 7.82
N THR A 156 23.43 -4.78 7.18
CA THR A 156 23.31 -4.56 5.74
C THR A 156 24.64 -4.07 5.20
N LEU A 157 24.99 -4.56 4.02
CA LEU A 157 26.11 -4.09 3.23
C LEU A 157 25.59 -3.78 1.82
N SER A 158 25.91 -2.61 1.29
CA SER A 158 25.55 -2.22 -0.06
C SER A 158 26.20 -3.18 -1.06
N PRO A 159 25.43 -3.77 -1.99
CA PRO A 159 25.99 -4.68 -3.00
C PRO A 159 26.81 -3.93 -4.06
N ALA A 160 26.60 -2.62 -4.20
CA ALA A 160 27.26 -1.79 -5.18
C ALA A 160 28.11 -0.70 -4.52
N ARG A 161 29.23 -0.38 -5.17
CA ARG A 161 30.09 0.76 -4.82
C ARG A 161 29.37 2.06 -5.16
N ILE A 162 29.33 2.97 -4.20
CA ILE A 162 28.77 4.31 -4.36
C ILE A 162 29.93 5.24 -4.75
N GLY A 163 29.85 5.83 -5.94
CA GLY A 163 30.81 6.84 -6.39
C GLY A 163 30.66 8.14 -5.61
N GLN A 164 31.76 8.88 -5.45
CA GLN A 164 31.72 10.26 -4.98
C GLN A 164 32.09 11.23 -6.10
N GLU A 165 31.40 12.36 -6.14
CA GLU A 165 31.77 13.48 -6.99
C GLU A 165 33.11 14.08 -6.50
N GLY A 166 33.98 14.49 -7.43
CA GLY A 166 35.25 15.14 -7.10
C GLY A 166 36.48 14.23 -6.99
N GLY A 167 36.44 13.03 -7.57
CA GLY A 167 37.63 12.17 -7.69
C GLY A 167 38.04 11.40 -6.43
N GLN A 168 37.20 11.41 -5.39
CA GLN A 168 37.38 10.57 -4.21
C GLN A 168 37.12 9.09 -4.58
N PRO A 169 37.89 8.14 -4.01
CA PRO A 169 37.60 6.73 -4.21
C PRO A 169 36.20 6.43 -3.67
N GLY A 170 35.31 5.91 -4.52
CA GLY A 170 33.97 5.49 -4.08
C GLY A 170 34.02 4.47 -2.94
N TYR A 171 32.95 4.38 -2.16
CA TYR A 171 32.87 3.59 -0.93
C TYR A 171 31.69 2.59 -0.99
N TYR A 172 31.69 1.61 -0.09
CA TYR A 172 30.53 0.76 0.16
C TYR A 172 29.82 1.24 1.42
N ARG A 173 28.48 1.24 1.43
CA ARG A 173 27.70 1.62 2.62
C ARG A 173 27.42 0.38 3.46
N ALA A 174 27.80 0.40 4.74
CA ALA A 174 27.43 -0.62 5.71
C ALA A 174 26.53 0.00 6.79
N GLN A 175 25.54 -0.77 7.23
CA GLN A 175 24.62 -0.40 8.30
C GLN A 175 24.84 -1.31 9.50
N ILE A 176 24.95 -0.70 10.68
CA ILE A 176 25.23 -1.39 11.93
C ILE A 176 24.14 -1.09 12.93
N VAL A 177 23.66 -2.14 13.58
CA VAL A 177 22.75 -2.04 14.72
C VAL A 177 23.54 -2.27 16.01
N LEU A 178 23.24 -1.50 17.05
CA LEU A 178 23.78 -1.76 18.38
C LEU A 178 23.11 -2.99 18.98
N ASN A 179 23.88 -3.83 19.68
CA ASN A 179 23.35 -5.00 20.37
C ASN A 179 22.48 -4.60 21.57
N ASP A 180 22.89 -3.55 22.27
CA ASP A 180 22.14 -2.94 23.38
C ASP A 180 22.06 -1.42 23.19
N PRO A 181 20.98 -0.87 22.62
CA PRO A 181 20.77 0.57 22.51
C PRO A 181 20.70 1.29 23.86
N ASP A 182 20.29 0.60 24.93
CA ASP A 182 20.18 1.16 26.28
C ASP A 182 21.54 1.36 26.95
N SER A 183 22.56 0.60 26.54
CA SER A 183 23.94 0.81 27.00
C SER A 183 24.41 2.24 26.73
N VAL A 184 24.01 2.83 25.60
CA VAL A 184 24.39 4.19 25.21
C VAL A 184 23.64 5.24 26.05
N ARG A 185 22.35 5.00 26.31
CA ARG A 185 21.57 5.87 27.21
C ARG A 185 22.11 5.83 28.64
N ARG A 186 22.48 4.66 29.14
CA ARG A 186 23.13 4.48 30.45
C ARG A 186 24.48 5.17 30.56
N ALA A 187 25.21 5.28 29.45
CA ALA A 187 26.45 6.05 29.37
C ALA A 187 26.22 7.58 29.32
N GLY A 188 24.97 8.05 29.43
CA GLY A 188 24.62 9.47 29.48
C GLY A 188 24.50 10.14 28.11
N VAL A 189 24.37 9.36 27.04
CA VAL A 189 24.35 9.87 25.67
C VAL A 189 22.94 9.77 25.09
N GLU A 190 22.33 10.92 24.80
CA GLU A 190 21.11 10.93 24.00
C GLU A 190 21.49 10.75 22.53
N LEU A 191 21.21 9.57 21.99
CA LEU A 191 21.44 9.28 20.57
C LEU A 191 20.47 10.08 19.70
N GLN A 192 21.00 11.12 19.06
CA GLN A 192 20.29 11.92 18.06
C GLN A 192 20.85 11.60 16.66
N PRO A 193 20.00 11.58 15.61
CA PRO A 193 20.49 11.49 14.24
C PRO A 193 21.50 12.58 13.93
N GLY A 194 22.59 12.23 13.24
CA GLY A 194 23.64 13.17 12.84
C GLY A 194 24.87 13.22 13.77
N ILE A 195 24.89 12.49 14.88
CA ILE A 195 26.11 12.36 15.71
C ILE A 195 27.18 11.57 14.94
N PRO A 196 28.40 12.11 14.76
CA PRO A 196 29.48 11.38 14.12
C PRO A 196 29.92 10.19 15.00
N ALA A 197 30.00 9.02 14.39
CA ALA A 197 30.44 7.80 15.03
C ALA A 197 31.61 7.17 14.28
N SER A 198 32.61 6.70 15.02
CA SER A 198 33.69 5.88 14.49
C SER A 198 33.34 4.42 14.69
N VAL A 199 33.44 3.64 13.62
CA VAL A 199 33.13 2.22 13.62
C VAL A 199 34.39 1.43 13.30
N ASN A 200 34.69 0.45 14.15
CA ASN A 200 35.69 -0.58 13.87
C ASN A 200 34.99 -1.91 13.68
N ILE A 201 34.99 -2.43 12.46
CA ILE A 201 34.44 -3.76 12.15
C ILE A 201 35.51 -4.79 12.50
N LYS A 202 35.17 -5.81 13.31
CA LYS A 202 36.09 -6.89 13.66
C LYS A 202 36.22 -7.82 12.45
N THR A 203 37.11 -7.48 11.52
CA THR A 203 37.45 -8.34 10.38
C THR A 203 38.08 -9.64 10.86
N THR A 204 38.09 -10.66 10.01
CA THR A 204 38.75 -11.94 10.30
C THR A 204 40.23 -11.71 10.59
N ASN A 205 40.76 -12.38 11.62
CA ASN A 205 42.19 -12.35 11.93
C ASN A 205 42.99 -12.92 10.75
N ARG A 206 43.51 -12.05 9.89
CA ARG A 206 44.53 -12.42 8.91
C ARG A 206 45.87 -12.50 9.63
N THR A 207 46.53 -13.64 9.51
CA THR A 207 47.91 -13.79 9.99
C THR A 207 48.88 -13.15 8.98
N LEU A 208 50.08 -12.77 9.43
CA LEU A 208 51.15 -12.31 8.53
C LEU A 208 51.42 -13.32 7.40
N MET A 209 51.24 -14.61 7.70
CA MET A 209 51.41 -15.70 6.74
C MET A 209 50.36 -15.64 5.62
N ASP A 210 49.11 -15.28 5.92
CA ASP A 210 48.05 -15.15 4.92
C ASP A 210 48.36 -14.05 3.91
N TYR A 211 48.99 -12.95 4.34
CA TYR A 211 49.37 -11.85 3.46
C TYR A 211 50.53 -12.25 2.52
N LEU A 212 51.47 -13.07 3.01
CA LEU A 212 52.60 -13.57 2.23
C LEU A 212 52.17 -14.66 1.23
N LEU A 213 51.18 -15.47 1.58
CA LEU A 213 50.70 -16.59 0.76
C LEU A 213 49.57 -16.22 -0.21
N ALA A 214 48.81 -15.13 0.05
CA ALA A 214 47.75 -14.64 -0.84
C ALA A 214 48.14 -14.51 -2.33
N PRO A 215 49.28 -13.90 -2.71
CA PRO A 215 49.65 -13.77 -4.12
C PRO A 215 49.98 -15.13 -4.77
N PHE A 216 50.48 -16.11 -4.00
CA PHE A 216 50.75 -17.45 -4.51
C PHE A 216 49.46 -18.23 -4.80
N SER A 217 48.47 -18.16 -3.89
CA SER A 217 47.17 -18.80 -4.10
C SER A 217 46.38 -18.17 -5.26
N ASP A 218 46.43 -16.84 -5.40
CA ASP A 218 45.75 -16.13 -6.49
C ASP A 218 46.40 -16.43 -7.85
N ALA A 219 47.72 -16.53 -7.91
CA ALA A 219 48.44 -16.91 -9.12
C ALA A 219 48.14 -18.36 -9.55
N LEU A 220 48.14 -19.31 -8.60
CA LEU A 220 47.77 -20.70 -8.87
C LEU A 220 46.33 -20.81 -9.36
N SER A 221 45.37 -20.17 -8.69
CA SER A 221 43.95 -20.26 -9.06
C SER A 221 43.61 -19.59 -10.41
N LYS A 222 44.33 -18.53 -10.81
CA LYS A 222 44.23 -17.95 -12.16
C LYS A 222 44.76 -18.89 -13.23
N SER A 223 45.89 -19.55 -12.98
CA SER A 223 46.50 -20.47 -13.95
C SER A 223 45.67 -21.72 -14.23
N PHE A 224 44.74 -22.11 -13.33
CA PHE A 224 43.85 -23.25 -13.53
C PHE A 224 42.47 -22.89 -14.13
N ARG A 225 42.18 -21.59 -14.33
CA ARG A 225 40.91 -21.11 -14.91
C ARG A 225 41.06 -20.60 -16.34
N GLU A 226 42.25 -20.77 -16.92
CA GLU A 226 42.60 -20.36 -18.28
C GLU A 226 43.01 -21.61 -19.09
N GLU A 227 42.03 -22.47 -19.37
CA GLU A 227 41.92 -23.32 -20.57
C GLU A 227 40.48 -23.30 -21.08
#